data_AF-A0AA97DYV4-F1
#
_entry.id   AF-A0AA97DYV4-F1
#
_cell.length_a   1.000
_cell.length_b   1.000
_cell.length_c   1.000
_cell.angle_alpha   90.00
_cell.angle_beta   90.00
_cell.angle_gamma   90.00
#
_symmetry.space_group_name_H-M   'P 1'
#
loop_
_entity.id
_entity.type
_entity.pdbx_description
1 polymer ?
#
loop_
_entity_poly.entity_id
_entity_poly.type
_entity_poly.pdbx_seq_one_letter_code
_entity_poly.pdbx_strand_id
1 'polypeptide(L)'
;MSIGSLGAGSGLDLESLVKEMVSAQKDAKVRLYQTQINGYEAELSALGQVGSAIDTFKSTVQTLNDEDLFTGRDAKIAQKEGEEVMSITTDNTASNGSYSIDINQVAKGSRVMSAPGVFTSADDVITKKDDTLTLKAGDNEFSINVAAGTTLSELRNLINTSEDNFGVSANLVDDGNGNLFFTATSTIQGAGNTLRIFNSSPIEQEATPEEDEVEEPAVEETPVEEEPEEPDELDLAGDDVDFTNDDQFLKMTLKK
;
A
#
# COMPACT_ATOMS: atom_id res chain seq x y z
N MET A 1 -28.01 -98.88 4.91
CA MET A 1 -28.56 -98.39 6.19
C MET A 1 -29.96 -97.85 5.94
N SER A 2 -30.94 -98.36 6.66
CA SER A 2 -32.36 -97.99 6.54
C SER A 2 -32.59 -96.55 7.01
N ILE A 3 -33.18 -95.70 6.17
CA ILE A 3 -33.89 -94.51 6.65
C ILE A 3 -35.21 -95.01 7.21
N GLY A 4 -35.27 -95.14 8.54
CA GLY A 4 -36.46 -95.56 9.25
C GLY A 4 -37.53 -94.48 9.18
N SER A 5 -38.74 -94.91 8.84
CA SER A 5 -40.04 -94.30 9.16
C SER A 5 -39.96 -93.01 9.98
N LEU A 6 -39.89 -91.87 9.30
CA LEU A 6 -40.24 -90.57 9.87
C LEU A 6 -41.77 -90.49 9.93
N GLY A 7 -42.32 -91.32 10.82
CA GLY A 7 -43.76 -91.50 11.01
C GLY A 7 -44.07 -91.49 12.49
N ALA A 8 -44.77 -90.43 12.91
CA ALA A 8 -45.52 -90.30 14.16
C ALA A 8 -44.74 -90.58 15.46
N GLY A 9 -43.96 -89.59 15.94
CA GLY A 9 -43.37 -89.62 17.29
C GLY A 9 -41.98 -89.00 17.46
N SER A 10 -41.37 -88.47 16.39
CA SER A 10 -39.94 -88.14 16.35
C SER A 10 -39.50 -86.85 17.07
N GLY A 11 -40.42 -86.06 17.65
CA GLY A 11 -40.06 -84.72 18.18
C GLY A 11 -39.46 -83.77 17.13
N LEU A 12 -39.60 -84.12 15.85
CA LEU A 12 -39.13 -83.31 14.74
C LEU A 12 -40.17 -82.24 14.46
N ASP A 13 -39.75 -81.01 14.69
CA ASP A 13 -40.50 -79.82 14.36
C ASP A 13 -40.54 -79.65 12.83
N LEU A 14 -41.54 -80.26 12.19
CA LEU A 14 -41.78 -80.14 10.75
C LEU A 14 -42.03 -78.68 10.34
N GLU A 15 -42.53 -77.86 11.25
CA GLU A 15 -42.67 -76.42 11.04
C GLU A 15 -41.29 -75.75 11.00
N SER A 16 -40.37 -76.14 11.89
CA SER A 16 -38.94 -75.73 11.82
C SER A 16 -38.27 -76.19 10.54
N LEU A 17 -38.47 -77.44 10.10
CA LEU A 17 -37.86 -77.94 8.87
C LEU A 17 -38.37 -77.21 7.61
N VAL A 18 -39.67 -76.92 7.53
CA VAL A 18 -40.24 -76.13 6.43
C VAL A 18 -39.73 -74.69 6.50
N LYS A 19 -39.67 -74.08 7.69
CA LYS A 19 -39.07 -72.75 7.88
C LYS A 19 -37.59 -72.74 7.46
N GLU A 20 -36.83 -73.77 7.78
CA GLU A 20 -35.42 -73.93 7.38
C GLU A 20 -35.27 -74.09 5.87
N MET A 21 -36.12 -74.90 5.21
CA MET A 21 -36.10 -75.03 3.74
C MET A 21 -36.49 -73.73 3.03
N VAL A 22 -37.53 -73.05 3.51
CA VAL A 22 -37.97 -71.76 2.97
C VAL A 22 -36.90 -70.69 3.21
N SER A 23 -36.28 -70.67 4.40
CA SER A 23 -35.16 -69.78 4.71
C SER A 23 -33.98 -70.07 3.79
N ALA A 24 -33.55 -71.33 3.66
CA ALA A 24 -32.44 -71.70 2.79
C ALA A 24 -32.66 -71.31 1.32
N GLN A 25 -33.89 -71.48 0.81
CA GLN A 25 -34.24 -71.07 -0.55
C GLN A 25 -34.28 -69.54 -0.70
N LYS A 26 -34.81 -68.82 0.29
CA LYS A 26 -34.78 -67.35 0.34
C LYS A 26 -33.35 -66.83 0.40
N ASP A 27 -32.53 -67.39 1.29
CA ASP A 27 -31.14 -67.00 1.52
C ASP A 27 -30.31 -67.23 0.26
N ALA A 28 -30.56 -68.30 -0.49
CA ALA A 28 -29.90 -68.53 -1.79
C ALA A 28 -30.20 -67.40 -2.79
N LYS A 29 -31.47 -66.96 -2.90
CA LYS A 29 -31.84 -65.83 -3.78
C LYS A 29 -31.30 -64.49 -3.26
N VAL A 30 -31.37 -64.25 -1.95
CA VAL A 30 -30.84 -63.04 -1.32
C VAL A 30 -29.32 -62.95 -1.54
N ARG A 31 -28.58 -64.05 -1.36
CA ARG A 31 -27.14 -64.08 -1.65
C ARG A 31 -26.84 -63.75 -3.10
N LEU A 32 -27.60 -64.29 -4.06
CA LEU A 32 -27.42 -63.99 -5.48
C LEU A 32 -27.59 -62.48 -5.74
N TYR A 33 -28.67 -61.87 -5.24
CA TYR A 33 -28.89 -60.43 -5.40
C TYR A 33 -27.83 -59.60 -4.68
N GLN A 34 -27.40 -60.01 -3.48
CA GLN A 34 -26.32 -59.32 -2.76
C GLN A 34 -25.00 -59.38 -3.55
N THR A 35 -24.67 -60.51 -4.17
CA THR A 35 -23.50 -60.62 -5.05
C THR A 35 -23.60 -59.68 -6.25
N GLN A 36 -24.78 -59.56 -6.87
CA GLN A 36 -25.00 -58.62 -7.98
C GLN A 36 -24.89 -57.16 -7.51
N ILE A 37 -25.51 -56.81 -6.39
CA ILE A 37 -25.44 -55.46 -5.78
C ILE A 37 -23.98 -55.10 -5.50
N ASN A 38 -23.23 -55.97 -4.82
CA ASN A 38 -21.82 -55.73 -4.53
C ASN A 38 -20.99 -55.58 -5.82
N GLY A 39 -21.33 -56.33 -6.88
CA GLY A 39 -20.69 -56.20 -8.19
C GLY A 39 -20.94 -54.83 -8.82
N TYR A 40 -22.19 -54.36 -8.80
CA TYR A 40 -22.56 -53.03 -9.30
C TYR A 40 -21.97 -51.90 -8.45
N GLU A 41 -21.88 -52.05 -7.13
CA GLU A 41 -21.23 -51.08 -6.25
C GLU A 41 -19.73 -50.98 -6.53
N ALA A 42 -19.07 -52.10 -6.79
CA ALA A 42 -17.66 -52.14 -7.19
C ALA A 42 -17.44 -51.48 -8.56
N GLU A 43 -18.31 -51.77 -9.54
CA GLU A 43 -18.27 -51.14 -10.86
C GLU A 43 -18.50 -49.63 -10.79
N LEU A 44 -19.51 -49.19 -10.02
CA LEU A 44 -19.79 -47.77 -9.79
C LEU A 44 -18.60 -47.06 -9.13
N SER A 45 -17.96 -47.71 -8.14
CA SER A 45 -16.77 -47.17 -7.48
C SER A 45 -15.59 -47.04 -8.45
N ALA A 46 -15.36 -48.06 -9.29
CA ALA A 46 -14.31 -48.02 -10.30
C ALA A 46 -14.56 -46.90 -11.35
N LEU A 47 -15.81 -46.77 -11.82
CA LEU A 47 -16.20 -45.68 -12.73
C LEU A 47 -16.07 -44.31 -12.06
N GLY A 48 -16.39 -44.19 -10.78
CA GLY A 48 -16.20 -42.96 -10.00
C GLY A 48 -14.74 -42.56 -9.86
N GLN A 49 -13.85 -43.53 -9.65
CA GLN A 49 -12.39 -43.30 -9.64
C GLN A 49 -11.89 -42.84 -11.01
N VAL A 50 -12.33 -43.48 -12.10
CA VAL A 50 -11.99 -43.07 -13.47
C VAL A 50 -12.51 -41.67 -13.77
N GLY A 51 -13.75 -41.37 -13.39
CA GLY A 51 -14.34 -40.03 -13.53
C GLY A 51 -13.52 -38.97 -12.80
N SER A 52 -13.16 -39.23 -11.55
CA SER A 52 -12.34 -38.32 -10.74
C SER A 52 -10.95 -38.08 -11.37
N ALA A 53 -10.35 -39.12 -11.95
CA ALA A 53 -9.07 -39.00 -12.65
C ALA A 53 -9.19 -38.16 -13.93
N ILE A 54 -10.29 -38.32 -14.68
CA ILE A 54 -10.57 -37.52 -15.89
C ILE A 54 -10.82 -36.05 -15.52
N ASP A 55 -11.57 -35.77 -14.45
CA ASP A 55 -11.83 -34.41 -13.99
C ASP A 55 -10.54 -33.72 -13.52
N THR A 56 -9.67 -34.46 -12.83
CA THR A 56 -8.34 -33.97 -12.44
C THR A 56 -7.50 -33.66 -13.67
N PHE A 57 -7.45 -34.58 -14.65
CA PHE A 57 -6.72 -34.37 -15.90
C PHE A 57 -7.24 -33.15 -16.66
N LYS A 58 -8.56 -33.03 -16.80
CA LYS A 58 -9.21 -31.88 -17.45
C LYS A 58 -8.82 -30.57 -16.77
N SER A 59 -8.85 -30.53 -15.44
CA SER A 59 -8.49 -29.34 -14.67
C SER A 59 -7.03 -28.95 -14.91
N THR A 60 -6.11 -29.91 -14.89
CA THR A 60 -4.69 -29.66 -15.20
C THR A 60 -4.48 -29.14 -16.61
N VAL A 61 -5.18 -29.71 -17.60
CA VAL A 61 -5.10 -29.23 -19.00
C VAL A 61 -5.67 -27.83 -19.13
N GLN A 62 -6.74 -27.49 -18.41
CA GLN A 62 -7.29 -26.14 -18.39
C GLN A 62 -6.30 -25.14 -17.80
N THR A 63 -5.62 -25.49 -16.69
CA THR A 63 -4.55 -24.66 -16.13
C THR A 63 -3.42 -24.45 -17.14
N LEU A 64 -2.98 -25.50 -17.84
CA LEU A 64 -1.91 -25.40 -18.84
C LEU A 64 -2.30 -24.70 -20.13
N ASN A 65 -3.60 -24.50 -20.39
CA ASN A 65 -4.12 -23.77 -21.55
C ASN A 65 -4.23 -22.26 -21.29
N ASP A 66 -3.63 -21.77 -20.21
CA ASP A 66 -3.53 -20.35 -19.90
C ASP A 66 -2.31 -19.74 -20.61
N GLU A 67 -2.55 -18.77 -21.50
CA GLU A 67 -1.48 -18.07 -22.25
C GLU A 67 -0.54 -17.30 -21.31
N ASP A 68 -1.03 -16.84 -20.15
CA ASP A 68 -0.23 -16.07 -19.18
C ASP A 68 0.90 -16.90 -18.56
N LEU A 69 0.75 -18.23 -18.50
CA LEU A 69 1.82 -19.13 -18.04
C LEU A 69 3.04 -19.12 -18.96
N PHE A 70 2.86 -18.80 -20.24
CA PHE A 70 3.94 -18.83 -21.23
C PHE A 70 4.53 -17.44 -21.50
N THR A 71 3.87 -16.38 -21.05
CA THR A 71 4.34 -15.00 -21.17
C THR A 71 5.04 -14.49 -19.92
N GLY A 72 5.07 -15.29 -18.85
CA GLY A 72 5.80 -15.01 -17.61
C GLY A 72 7.22 -14.48 -17.87
N ARG A 73 7.59 -13.46 -17.09
CA ARG A 73 8.91 -12.82 -17.12
C ARG A 73 9.56 -13.00 -15.77
N ASP A 74 10.86 -13.25 -15.78
CA ASP A 74 11.70 -13.35 -14.59
C ASP A 74 12.75 -12.24 -14.63
N ALA A 75 12.99 -11.60 -13.48
CA ALA A 75 13.99 -10.57 -13.32
C ALA A 75 15.18 -11.11 -12.53
N LYS A 76 16.32 -11.25 -13.20
CA LYS A 76 17.58 -11.60 -12.54
C LYS A 76 18.32 -10.33 -12.17
N ILE A 77 18.49 -10.13 -10.87
CA ILE A 77 19.18 -8.96 -10.34
C ILE A 77 20.61 -9.35 -9.96
N ALA A 78 21.59 -8.70 -10.58
CA ALA A 78 23.00 -8.85 -10.21
C ALA A 78 23.33 -7.90 -9.07
N GLN A 79 23.12 -8.34 -7.82
CA GLN A 79 23.53 -7.61 -6.62
C GLN A 79 24.53 -8.45 -5.82
N LYS A 80 25.32 -7.78 -4.98
CA LYS A 80 26.28 -8.45 -4.10
C LYS A 80 25.53 -9.12 -2.96
N GLU A 81 25.85 -10.40 -2.70
CA GLU A 81 25.23 -11.19 -1.64
C GLU A 81 25.40 -10.50 -0.27
N GLY A 82 24.29 -10.34 0.46
CA GLY A 82 24.25 -9.65 1.76
C GLY A 82 24.08 -8.12 1.69
N GLU A 83 24.05 -7.53 0.49
CA GLU A 83 23.84 -6.09 0.27
C GLU A 83 22.69 -5.88 -0.73
N GLU A 84 21.54 -6.46 -0.44
CA GLU A 84 20.34 -6.32 -1.27
C GLU A 84 19.80 -4.88 -1.19
N VAL A 85 19.85 -4.15 -2.31
CA VAL A 85 19.46 -2.73 -2.38
C VAL A 85 18.09 -2.52 -3.03
N MET A 86 17.61 -3.51 -3.77
CA MET A 86 16.39 -3.42 -4.56
C MET A 86 15.82 -4.81 -4.82
N SER A 87 14.49 -4.90 -4.76
CA SER A 87 13.72 -6.03 -5.29
C SER A 87 12.98 -5.59 -6.55
N ILE A 88 12.88 -6.48 -7.54
CA ILE A 88 12.16 -6.25 -8.80
C ILE A 88 11.13 -7.35 -8.97
N THR A 89 9.90 -6.97 -9.22
CA THR A 89 8.84 -7.88 -9.68
C THR A 89 8.51 -7.55 -11.13
N THR A 90 8.26 -8.57 -11.93
CA THR A 90 7.92 -8.44 -13.35
C THR A 90 6.52 -8.95 -13.62
N ASP A 91 5.82 -8.31 -14.54
CA ASP A 91 4.57 -8.78 -15.11
C ASP A 91 4.79 -9.46 -16.48
N ASN A 92 3.73 -10.04 -17.04
CA ASN A 92 3.73 -10.69 -18.36
C ASN A 92 3.92 -9.70 -19.53
N THR A 93 3.83 -8.39 -19.28
CA THR A 93 4.01 -7.33 -20.28
C THR A 93 5.42 -6.73 -20.29
N ALA A 94 6.26 -7.11 -19.31
CA ALA A 94 7.61 -6.59 -19.19
C ALA A 94 8.48 -6.93 -20.42
N SER A 95 9.20 -5.91 -20.91
CA SER A 95 10.07 -6.03 -22.08
C SER A 95 11.38 -6.74 -21.75
N ASN A 96 11.77 -7.70 -22.59
CA ASN A 96 13.04 -8.39 -22.48
C ASN A 96 14.20 -7.42 -22.72
N GLY A 97 15.15 -7.36 -21.78
CA GLY A 97 16.33 -6.51 -21.90
C GLY A 97 17.23 -6.61 -20.68
N SER A 98 18.38 -5.94 -20.78
CA SER A 98 19.28 -5.72 -19.65
C SER A 98 19.23 -4.23 -19.30
N TYR A 99 18.96 -3.95 -18.03
CA TYR A 99 18.83 -2.58 -17.51
C TYR A 99 19.93 -2.35 -16.46
N SER A 100 20.64 -1.23 -16.56
CA SER A 100 21.54 -0.74 -15.52
C SER A 100 20.80 0.29 -14.70
N ILE A 101 20.72 0.09 -13.38
CA ILE A 101 19.97 0.94 -12.47
C ILE A 101 20.92 1.40 -11.37
N ASP A 102 21.10 2.71 -11.26
CA ASP A 102 21.87 3.33 -10.18
C ASP A 102 20.90 4.02 -9.20
N ILE A 103 21.01 3.67 -7.92
CA ILE A 103 20.16 4.23 -6.85
C ILE A 103 20.95 5.32 -6.12
N ASN A 104 20.66 6.58 -6.43
CA ASN A 104 21.34 7.72 -5.79
C ASN A 104 20.71 8.10 -4.45
N GLN A 105 19.37 8.06 -4.36
CA GLN A 105 18.64 8.47 -3.16
C GLN A 105 17.29 7.74 -3.08
N VAL A 106 16.95 7.27 -1.88
CA VAL A 106 15.62 6.73 -1.59
C VAL A 106 14.61 7.85 -1.34
N ALA A 107 13.38 7.64 -1.78
CA ALA A 107 12.28 8.51 -1.38
C ALA A 107 12.12 8.44 0.15
N LYS A 108 11.96 9.61 0.78
CA LYS A 108 11.74 9.72 2.22
C LYS A 108 10.41 10.40 2.46
N GLY A 109 9.76 10.01 3.56
CA GLY A 109 8.63 10.74 4.10
C GLY A 109 9.06 12.10 4.64
N SER A 110 8.08 12.93 4.99
CA SER A 110 8.32 14.25 5.55
C SER A 110 7.95 14.27 7.03
N ARG A 111 8.65 15.11 7.80
CA ARG A 111 8.37 15.33 9.22
C ARG A 111 8.33 16.83 9.50
N VAL A 112 7.27 17.25 10.16
CA VAL A 112 7.15 18.60 10.73
C VAL A 112 7.30 18.51 12.24
N MET A 113 7.89 19.55 12.83
CA MET A 113 8.13 19.67 14.25
C MET A 113 7.74 21.08 14.70
N SER A 114 7.14 21.20 15.88
CA SER A 114 6.90 22.51 16.49
C SER A 114 8.21 23.23 16.77
N ALA A 115 8.18 24.57 16.77
CA ALA A 115 9.33 25.36 17.17
C ALA A 115 9.73 25.03 18.64
N PRO A 116 11.03 25.14 18.98
CA PRO A 116 11.50 24.89 20.33
C PRO A 116 10.88 25.86 21.34
N GLY A 117 10.57 25.36 22.53
CA GLY A 117 10.04 26.18 23.64
C GLY A 117 8.58 26.62 23.50
N VAL A 118 7.86 26.17 22.46
CA VAL A 118 6.43 26.47 22.29
C VAL A 118 5.57 25.72 23.30
N PHE A 119 6.00 24.50 23.67
CA PHE A 119 5.27 23.64 24.60
C PHE A 119 6.20 23.07 25.67
N THR A 120 5.65 22.91 26.86
CA THR A 120 6.33 22.45 28.07
C THR A 120 5.67 21.21 28.67
N SER A 121 4.39 20.97 28.36
CA SER A 121 3.63 19.81 28.82
C SER A 121 2.69 19.28 27.73
N ALA A 122 2.34 18.00 27.82
CA ALA A 122 1.34 17.37 26.95
C ALA A 122 -0.08 17.90 27.19
N ASP A 123 -0.30 18.53 28.36
CA ASP A 123 -1.56 19.15 28.75
C ASP A 123 -1.68 20.61 28.28
N ASP A 124 -0.65 21.14 27.60
CA ASP A 124 -0.69 22.50 27.09
C ASP A 124 -1.81 22.64 26.04
N VAL A 125 -2.65 23.66 26.25
CA VAL A 125 -3.80 23.95 25.40
C VAL A 125 -3.35 24.59 24.09
N ILE A 126 -3.72 23.99 22.96
CA ILE A 126 -3.25 24.40 21.64
C ILE A 126 -4.08 25.52 21.00
N THR A 127 -5.36 25.65 21.37
CA THR A 127 -6.24 26.70 20.85
C THR A 127 -7.28 27.13 21.88
N LYS A 128 -7.64 28.43 21.85
CA LYS A 128 -8.70 29.03 22.68
C LYS A 128 -10.04 29.12 21.95
N LYS A 129 -10.07 28.78 20.66
CA LYS A 129 -11.25 28.83 19.78
C LYS A 129 -11.36 27.53 19.00
N ASP A 130 -12.58 27.17 18.62
CA ASP A 130 -12.79 26.07 17.69
C ASP A 130 -12.18 26.44 16.33
N ASP A 131 -11.37 25.56 15.77
CA ASP A 131 -10.75 25.72 14.45
C ASP A 131 -10.63 24.36 13.76
N THR A 132 -10.49 24.37 12.44
CA THR A 132 -10.22 23.18 11.65
C THR A 132 -8.74 23.15 11.27
N LEU A 133 -8.06 22.06 11.61
CA LEU A 133 -6.67 21.81 11.24
C LEU A 133 -6.63 20.87 10.04
N THR A 134 -6.02 21.32 8.96
CA THR A 134 -5.89 20.59 7.71
C THR A 134 -4.46 20.12 7.52
N LEU A 135 -4.26 18.82 7.37
CA LEU A 135 -2.98 18.19 7.10
C LEU A 135 -2.94 17.74 5.65
N LYS A 136 -1.92 18.18 4.91
CA LYS A 136 -1.77 17.91 3.48
C LYS A 136 -0.38 17.39 3.15
N ALA A 137 -0.30 16.34 2.33
CA ALA A 137 0.93 15.85 1.72
C ALA A 137 0.66 15.44 0.27
N GLY A 138 1.15 16.24 -0.68
CA GLY A 138 0.83 16.06 -2.10
C GLY A 138 -0.66 16.27 -2.37
N ASP A 139 -1.28 15.27 -3.01
CA ASP A 139 -2.72 15.25 -3.33
C ASP A 139 -3.58 14.74 -2.16
N ASN A 140 -2.97 14.18 -1.12
CA ASN A 140 -3.69 13.67 0.05
C ASN A 140 -3.87 14.79 1.07
N GLU A 141 -5.09 14.91 1.58
CA GLU A 141 -5.47 15.94 2.53
C GLU A 141 -6.57 15.38 3.45
N PHE A 142 -6.47 15.67 4.74
CA PHE A 142 -7.57 15.48 5.67
C PHE A 142 -7.64 16.64 6.65
N SER A 143 -8.83 16.85 7.20
CA SER A 143 -9.08 17.91 8.15
C SER A 143 -9.63 17.32 9.45
N ILE A 144 -9.19 17.87 10.58
CA ILE A 144 -9.69 17.55 11.90
C ILE A 144 -10.26 18.79 12.55
N ASN A 145 -11.37 18.63 13.26
CA ASN A 145 -11.93 19.71 14.07
C ASN A 145 -11.25 19.71 15.42
N VAL A 146 -10.72 20.87 15.80
CA VAL A 146 -10.03 21.09 17.07
C VAL A 146 -10.88 22.07 17.88
N ALA A 147 -11.39 21.61 19.02
CA ALA A 147 -12.22 22.45 19.87
C ALA A 147 -11.37 23.38 20.75
N ALA A 148 -11.97 24.47 21.23
CA ALA A 148 -11.38 25.32 22.25
C ALA A 148 -11.00 24.49 23.49
N GLY A 149 -9.78 24.66 23.99
CA GLY A 149 -9.29 23.92 25.14
C GLY A 149 -8.64 22.56 24.83
N THR A 150 -8.62 22.12 23.57
CA THR A 150 -7.91 20.89 23.18
C THR A 150 -6.43 20.96 23.57
N THR A 151 -5.94 19.91 24.24
CA THR A 151 -4.54 19.75 24.66
C THR A 151 -3.68 19.13 23.56
N LEU A 152 -2.35 19.22 23.69
CA LEU A 152 -1.42 18.54 22.78
C LEU A 152 -1.61 17.01 22.72
N SER A 153 -1.87 16.38 23.86
CA SER A 153 -2.13 14.94 23.96
C SER A 153 -3.41 14.57 23.18
N GLU A 154 -4.46 15.37 23.32
CA GLU A 154 -5.71 15.19 22.59
C GLU A 154 -5.53 15.45 21.10
N LEU A 155 -4.80 16.49 20.69
CA LEU A 155 -4.48 16.76 19.29
C LEU A 155 -3.75 15.57 18.64
N ARG A 156 -2.74 15.04 19.31
CA ARG A 156 -2.01 13.85 18.86
C ARG A 156 -2.98 12.69 18.62
N ASN A 157 -3.88 12.45 19.57
CA ASN A 157 -4.84 11.37 19.46
C ASN A 157 -5.82 11.63 18.30
N LEU A 158 -6.38 12.84 18.18
CA LEU A 158 -7.28 13.23 17.08
C LEU A 158 -6.65 12.98 15.70
N ILE A 159 -5.36 13.30 15.52
CA ILE A 159 -4.64 13.02 14.27
C ILE A 159 -4.49 11.51 14.06
N ASN A 160 -4.00 10.78 15.06
CA ASN A 160 -3.71 9.35 14.94
C ASN A 160 -4.96 8.47 14.83
N THR A 161 -6.12 8.94 15.30
CA THR A 161 -7.39 8.20 15.26
C THR A 161 -8.36 8.72 14.19
N SER A 162 -7.97 9.70 13.38
CA SER A 162 -8.80 10.18 12.28
C SER A 162 -8.98 9.09 11.22
N GLU A 163 -10.22 8.84 10.79
CA GLU A 163 -10.54 7.82 9.78
C GLU A 163 -9.98 8.18 8.39
N ASP A 164 -9.86 9.48 8.10
CA ASP A 164 -9.34 10.02 6.84
C ASP A 164 -7.80 10.14 6.84
N ASN A 165 -7.13 9.65 7.88
CA ASN A 165 -5.69 9.76 8.01
C ASN A 165 -4.97 8.89 6.96
N PHE A 166 -4.37 9.55 5.96
CA PHE A 166 -3.62 8.91 4.88
C PHE A 166 -2.23 8.35 5.28
N GLY A 167 -1.91 8.30 6.58
CA GLY A 167 -0.63 7.78 7.08
C GLY A 167 0.26 8.83 7.76
N VAL A 168 -0.33 9.88 8.33
CA VAL A 168 0.35 10.83 9.22
C VAL A 168 0.36 10.27 10.65
N SER A 169 1.54 10.17 11.27
CA SER A 169 1.70 9.81 12.68
C SER A 169 2.16 11.02 13.48
N ALA A 170 1.35 11.43 14.45
CA ALA A 170 1.67 12.47 15.42
C ALA A 170 2.27 11.87 16.69
N ASN A 171 3.33 12.49 17.22
CA ASN A 171 4.01 12.11 18.46
C ASN A 171 4.43 13.34 19.24
N LEU A 172 4.54 13.17 20.57
CA LEU A 172 5.11 14.17 21.48
C LEU A 172 6.48 13.66 21.93
N VAL A 173 7.51 14.48 21.76
CA VAL A 173 8.90 14.14 22.08
C VAL A 173 9.42 15.13 23.10
N ASP A 174 9.75 14.65 24.29
CA ASP A 174 10.40 15.46 25.34
C ASP A 174 11.92 15.39 25.14
N ASP A 175 12.59 16.54 25.14
CA ASP A 175 14.05 16.60 25.02
C ASP A 175 14.79 16.31 26.35
N GLY A 176 14.06 16.18 27.46
CA GLY A 176 14.60 15.98 28.80
C GLY A 176 15.13 17.27 29.44
N ASN A 177 15.06 18.39 28.73
CA ASN A 177 15.44 19.73 29.19
C ASN A 177 14.22 20.59 29.52
N GLY A 178 13.03 19.99 29.58
CA GLY A 178 11.77 20.66 29.91
C GLY A 178 11.03 21.21 28.70
N ASN A 179 11.46 20.88 27.48
CA ASN A 179 10.73 21.24 26.26
C ASN A 179 10.04 20.02 25.68
N LEU A 180 8.78 20.20 25.26
CA LEU A 180 8.02 19.20 24.56
C LEU A 180 7.85 19.59 23.09
N PHE A 181 8.21 18.68 22.19
CA PHE A 181 8.09 18.86 20.76
C PHE A 181 6.90 18.08 20.22
N PHE A 182 5.98 18.77 19.57
CA PHE A 182 4.98 18.12 18.73
C PHE A 182 5.61 17.76 17.40
N THR A 183 5.46 16.51 16.98
CA THR A 183 6.05 15.99 15.74
C THR A 183 4.98 15.27 14.94
N ALA A 184 4.86 15.57 13.65
CA ALA A 184 3.99 14.83 12.75
C ALA A 184 4.81 14.32 11.56
N THR A 185 4.72 13.03 11.29
CA THR A 185 5.49 12.35 10.24
C THR A 185 4.54 11.74 9.23
N SER A 186 4.73 12.02 7.94
CA SER A 186 3.97 11.41 6.85
C SER A 186 4.70 10.21 6.27
N THR A 187 3.98 9.11 6.04
CA THR A 187 4.47 7.95 5.30
C THR A 187 4.54 8.18 3.79
N ILE A 188 3.91 9.24 3.27
CA ILE A 188 3.93 9.57 1.85
C ILE A 188 5.32 10.11 1.50
N GLN A 189 6.01 9.39 0.61
CA GLN A 189 7.39 9.68 0.24
C GLN A 189 7.47 10.45 -1.08
N GLY A 190 8.59 11.11 -1.33
CA GLY A 190 8.92 11.70 -2.62
C GLY A 190 8.78 13.22 -2.66
N ALA A 191 9.33 13.82 -3.73
CA ALA A 191 9.30 15.26 -3.94
C ALA A 191 7.86 15.75 -4.14
N GLY A 192 7.49 16.87 -3.53
CA GLY A 192 6.12 17.42 -3.56
C GLY A 192 5.20 16.90 -2.46
N ASN A 193 5.57 15.81 -1.78
CA ASN A 193 4.80 15.20 -0.69
C ASN A 193 5.23 15.70 0.71
N THR A 194 5.71 16.94 0.78
CA THR A 194 6.06 17.56 2.06
C THR A 194 4.78 17.82 2.85
N LEU A 195 4.72 17.26 4.06
CA LEU A 195 3.63 17.47 5.00
C LEU A 195 3.56 18.95 5.36
N ARG A 196 2.39 19.54 5.14
CA ARG A 196 2.05 20.91 5.55
C ARG A 196 0.81 20.86 6.40
N ILE A 197 0.82 21.65 7.46
CA ILE A 197 -0.29 21.78 8.39
C ILE A 197 -0.80 23.21 8.23
N PHE A 198 -2.09 23.34 7.96
CA PHE A 198 -2.79 24.60 7.79
C PHE A 198 -3.93 24.67 8.79
N ASN A 199 -4.29 25.86 9.23
CA ASN A 199 -5.51 26.08 10.00
C ASN A 199 -6.49 26.89 9.14
N SER A 200 -7.79 26.66 9.34
CA SER A 200 -8.84 27.25 8.49
C SER A 200 -9.10 28.73 8.78
N SER A 201 -8.69 29.20 9.96
CA SER A 201 -8.74 30.61 10.32
C SER A 201 -7.50 31.32 9.77
N PRO A 202 -7.61 32.31 8.87
CA PRO A 202 -6.48 33.17 8.56
C PRO A 202 -5.96 33.72 9.89
N ILE A 203 -4.66 33.55 10.14
CA ILE A 203 -3.98 34.27 11.19
C ILE A 203 -4.26 35.74 10.85
N GLU A 204 -5.09 36.43 11.63
CA GLU A 204 -5.05 37.89 11.66
C GLU A 204 -3.63 38.18 12.15
N GLN A 205 -2.73 38.36 11.19
CA GLN A 205 -1.43 38.97 11.42
C GLN A 205 -1.78 40.31 12.04
N GLU A 206 -1.60 40.43 13.36
CA GLU A 206 -1.63 41.71 14.04
C GLU A 206 -0.86 42.68 13.14
N ALA A 207 -1.58 43.68 12.66
CA ALA A 207 -1.06 44.67 11.74
C ALA A 207 0.28 45.15 12.29
N THR A 208 1.33 44.92 11.52
CA THR A 208 2.60 45.59 11.71
C THR A 208 2.27 47.08 11.69
N PRO A 209 2.65 47.89 12.70
CA PRO A 209 2.36 49.30 12.65
C PRO A 209 3.01 49.87 11.40
N GLU A 210 2.20 50.52 10.57
CA GLU A 210 2.65 51.27 9.40
C GLU A 210 3.81 52.18 9.85
N GLU A 211 5.00 51.96 9.28
CA GLU A 211 6.08 52.94 9.40
C GLU A 211 5.60 54.22 8.71
N ASP A 212 5.57 55.32 9.47
CA ASP A 212 5.30 56.67 8.99
C ASP A 212 6.16 56.95 7.75
N GLU A 213 5.52 57.11 6.58
CA GLU A 213 6.13 57.76 5.44
C GLU A 213 6.47 59.19 5.84
N VAL A 214 7.75 59.46 6.05
CA VAL A 214 8.27 60.81 6.22
C VAL A 214 8.14 61.52 4.88
N GLU A 215 7.28 62.54 4.80
CA GLU A 215 7.23 63.50 3.70
C GLU A 215 8.62 64.08 3.44
N GLU A 216 9.19 63.81 2.26
CA GLU A 216 10.29 64.62 1.74
C GLU A 216 9.75 65.98 1.26
N PRO A 217 10.38 67.12 1.62
CA PRO A 217 9.89 68.43 1.23
C PRO A 217 10.19 68.72 -0.24
N ALA A 218 9.24 69.38 -0.89
CA ALA A 218 9.28 69.82 -2.28
C ALA A 218 10.56 70.60 -2.65
N VAL A 219 11.22 70.18 -3.73
CA VAL A 219 12.28 70.96 -4.39
C VAL A 219 11.67 71.64 -5.63
N GLU A 220 11.65 72.97 -5.61
CA GLU A 220 11.27 73.84 -6.73
C GLU A 220 12.14 73.56 -7.97
N GLU A 221 11.49 73.45 -9.13
CA GLU A 221 12.13 73.37 -10.44
C GLU A 221 12.88 74.66 -10.78
N THR A 222 14.09 74.51 -11.33
CA THR A 222 14.77 75.57 -12.08
C THR A 222 15.10 75.05 -13.49
N PRO A 223 15.07 75.91 -14.53
CA PRO A 223 14.95 75.45 -15.92
C PRO A 223 16.29 75.10 -16.56
N VAL A 224 16.18 74.20 -17.54
CA VAL A 224 17.17 73.66 -18.48
C VAL A 224 18.04 74.74 -19.16
N GLU A 225 19.35 74.47 -19.29
CA GLU A 225 20.24 75.12 -20.25
C GLU A 225 21.12 74.05 -20.95
N GLU A 226 21.33 74.25 -22.25
CA GLU A 226 21.70 73.28 -23.30
C GLU A 226 23.13 72.68 -23.24
N GLU A 227 23.30 71.51 -23.88
CA GLU A 227 24.59 70.85 -24.18
C GLU A 227 25.55 71.72 -25.01
N PRO A 228 26.85 71.33 -25.10
CA PRO A 228 27.23 70.66 -26.35
C PRO A 228 28.29 69.54 -26.26
N GLU A 229 28.08 68.56 -27.15
CA GLU A 229 29.02 67.82 -28.01
C GLU A 229 30.10 66.88 -27.43
N GLU A 230 30.03 65.61 -27.86
CA GLU A 230 31.14 64.63 -27.91
C GLU A 230 32.28 65.11 -28.83
N PRO A 231 33.48 64.51 -28.72
CA PRO A 231 33.79 63.51 -29.73
C PRO A 231 34.54 62.26 -29.24
N ASP A 232 34.09 61.13 -29.77
CA ASP A 232 34.80 59.98 -30.37
C ASP A 232 36.08 59.37 -29.74
N GLU A 233 35.92 58.05 -29.53
CA GLU A 233 36.86 56.95 -29.78
C GLU A 233 38.21 56.90 -29.05
N LEU A 234 38.39 55.80 -28.31
CA LEU A 234 39.56 54.94 -28.48
C LEU A 234 39.17 53.47 -28.20
N ASP A 235 39.04 52.73 -29.30
CA ASP A 235 39.05 51.27 -29.37
C ASP A 235 40.44 50.74 -28.96
N LEU A 236 40.48 49.84 -27.98
CA LEU A 236 41.59 48.92 -27.78
C LEU A 236 41.03 47.53 -27.47
N ALA A 237 41.13 46.68 -28.49
CA ALA A 237 40.89 45.25 -28.45
C ALA A 237 41.93 44.50 -27.60
N GLY A 238 41.47 43.43 -26.92
CA GLY A 238 42.27 42.21 -26.73
C GLY A 238 42.54 41.79 -25.28
N ASP A 239 42.14 40.55 -25.00
CA ASP A 239 42.56 39.63 -23.92
C ASP A 239 42.23 40.02 -22.48
N ASP A 240 41.19 39.38 -21.92
CA ASP A 240 41.45 38.21 -21.08
C ASP A 240 40.18 37.35 -20.91
N VAL A 241 40.35 36.08 -21.23
CA VAL A 241 39.44 34.96 -21.00
C VAL A 241 39.37 34.66 -19.51
N ASP A 242 38.17 34.70 -18.92
CA ASP A 242 37.91 34.05 -17.63
C ASP A 242 36.87 32.94 -17.79
N PHE A 243 37.33 31.72 -17.55
CA PHE A 243 36.52 30.51 -17.47
C PHE A 243 36.02 30.39 -16.04
N THR A 244 34.72 30.36 -15.80
CA THR A 244 34.17 29.45 -14.77
C THR A 244 32.64 29.32 -14.81
N ASN A 245 32.24 28.04 -14.91
CA ASN A 245 31.06 27.39 -14.34
C ASN A 245 29.66 27.75 -14.83
N ASP A 246 29.33 27.07 -15.93
CA ASP A 246 28.00 26.63 -16.35
C ASP A 246 27.46 25.55 -15.37
N ASP A 247 26.23 25.71 -14.88
CA ASP A 247 25.45 24.64 -14.25
C ASP A 247 23.95 24.87 -14.47
N GLN A 248 23.57 24.95 -15.76
CA GLN A 248 22.19 24.98 -16.23
C GLN A 248 21.84 23.66 -16.95
N PHE A 249 21.04 22.85 -16.26
CA PHE A 249 20.08 21.86 -16.79
C PHE A 249 20.57 20.70 -17.66
N LEU A 250 20.31 19.47 -17.20
CA LEU A 250 19.98 18.36 -18.11
C LEU A 250 18.76 17.55 -17.61
N LYS A 251 17.57 17.95 -18.07
CA LYS A 251 16.41 17.07 -18.20
C LYS A 251 16.71 16.11 -19.35
N MET A 252 16.80 14.80 -19.10
CA MET A 252 16.92 13.82 -20.19
C MET A 252 15.65 12.98 -20.27
N THR A 253 14.88 13.27 -21.32
CA THR A 253 13.71 12.52 -21.80
C THR A 253 14.15 11.18 -22.37
N LEU A 254 13.56 10.09 -21.86
CA LEU A 254 13.67 8.75 -22.46
C LEU A 254 12.95 8.71 -23.82
N LYS A 255 13.66 8.35 -24.88
CA LYS A 255 13.07 7.87 -26.13
C LYS A 255 13.19 6.34 -26.18
N LYS A 256 12.09 5.75 -26.68
CA LYS A 256 11.78 4.33 -26.92
C LYS A 256 12.95 3.36 -27.07
#